data_AF-A0A8T1V6R6-F1
#
_entry.id   AF-A0A8T1V6R6-F1
#
_cell.length_a   1.000
_cell.length_b   1.000
_cell.length_c   1.000
_cell.angle_alpha   90.00
_cell.angle_beta   90.00
_cell.angle_gamma   90.00
#
_symmetry.space_group_name_H-M   'P 1'
#
loop_
_entity.id
_entity.type
_entity.pdbx_description
1 polymer ?
#
loop_
_entity_poly.entity_id
_entity_poly.type
_entity_poly.pdbx_seq_one_letter_code
_entity_poly.pdbx_strand_id
1 'polypeptide(L)'
;MSDRSSEASHVSRSPPDSPRSGRSRHAAGGWPGPDGVQRIAFLAGELRRAGDLHDHLLQARLHHDRTLDRMAAMRSMEHFRLDQDAEISRLRTEISRTPQIGGSQLQDQLRLQATEIENTNRRLSIAQREFSLVDDQRRELEHQLELAYEDVEDLRGQVSAFEHELDRARDDISSYQGSFESVRDALSRSEAEVLRSRADLDQLAQIRSDRDSAAAGAARLESNLQRATEELQQARSAPPVSDQAPSELTGARSAISNLTRTRDSSRADLETARQDLSSSQADLTVTRTSRHLWL
;
A
#
# COMPACT_ATOMS: atom_id res chain seq x y z
N MET A 1 -30.99 101.46 18.44
CA MET A 1 -30.35 102.78 18.55
C MET A 1 -29.98 103.17 17.13
N SER A 2 -30.90 103.87 16.48
CA SER A 2 -30.82 105.32 16.32
C SER A 2 -30.11 105.56 14.99
N ASP A 3 -30.91 105.86 13.97
CA ASP A 3 -31.12 107.24 13.51
C ASP A 3 -30.15 107.45 12.35
N ARG A 4 -30.55 107.94 11.17
CA ARG A 4 -31.39 109.12 10.99
C ARG A 4 -31.61 109.32 9.50
N SER A 5 -32.73 109.99 9.22
CA SER A 5 -32.85 111.03 8.21
C SER A 5 -32.87 110.58 6.75
N SER A 6 -33.68 111.16 5.86
CA SER A 6 -34.67 112.23 5.93
C SER A 6 -35.32 112.19 4.53
N GLU A 7 -36.64 112.08 4.44
CA GLU A 7 -37.55 113.22 4.18
C GLU A 7 -37.65 113.69 2.72
N ALA A 8 -38.88 114.14 2.46
CA ALA A 8 -39.35 115.08 1.46
C ALA A 8 -39.70 114.47 0.10
N SER A 9 -40.97 114.18 -0.19
CA SER A 9 -42.14 115.09 -0.26
C SER A 9 -42.10 116.02 -1.47
N HIS A 10 -43.02 115.73 -2.39
CA HIS A 10 -44.05 116.64 -2.91
C HIS A 10 -43.67 117.89 -3.72
N VAL A 11 -44.58 118.14 -4.68
CA VAL A 11 -45.06 119.44 -5.14
C VAL A 11 -44.36 120.04 -6.36
N SER A 12 -45.09 119.91 -7.48
CA SER A 12 -45.59 120.97 -8.35
C SER A 12 -44.68 122.15 -8.68
N ARG A 13 -44.53 122.43 -9.99
CA ARG A 13 -44.80 123.73 -10.62
C ARG A 13 -44.53 123.71 -12.12
N SER A 14 -45.59 123.89 -12.90
CA SER A 14 -45.59 124.55 -14.24
C SER A 14 -45.20 126.04 -14.09
N PRO A 15 -45.25 126.90 -15.14
CA PRO A 15 -44.82 126.88 -16.55
C PRO A 15 -43.81 128.06 -16.81
N PRO A 16 -43.59 128.56 -18.06
CA PRO A 16 -44.48 129.63 -18.54
C PRO A 16 -44.83 129.63 -20.03
N ASP A 17 -45.97 130.29 -20.26
CA ASP A 17 -46.53 131.05 -21.37
C ASP A 17 -45.93 131.12 -22.80
N SER A 18 -46.90 131.04 -23.73
CA SER A 18 -46.99 131.48 -25.13
C SER A 18 -46.35 132.85 -25.48
N PRO A 19 -46.17 133.20 -26.77
CA PRO A 19 -47.27 133.83 -27.53
C PRO A 19 -47.46 133.21 -28.93
N ARG A 20 -48.70 132.95 -29.38
CA ARG A 20 -49.70 133.88 -29.93
C ARG A 20 -49.41 134.34 -31.37
N SER A 21 -50.49 134.33 -32.16
CA SER A 21 -50.66 134.79 -33.55
C SER A 21 -50.28 133.74 -34.60
N GLY A 22 -51.09 133.45 -35.61
CA GLY A 22 -52.15 134.22 -36.23
C GLY A 22 -52.07 133.94 -37.73
N ARG A 23 -52.89 133.02 -38.23
CA ARG A 23 -52.99 132.73 -39.68
C ARG A 23 -54.46 132.95 -40.05
N SER A 24 -54.86 134.20 -40.32
CA SER A 24 -54.67 134.91 -41.58
C SER A 24 -55.03 134.02 -42.78
N ARG A 25 -56.33 134.05 -43.12
CA ARG A 25 -56.86 133.67 -44.42
C ARG A 25 -57.04 134.94 -45.23
N HIS A 26 -56.17 135.18 -46.20
CA HIS A 26 -56.54 135.80 -47.47
C HIS A 26 -55.56 135.24 -48.52
N ALA A 27 -55.98 134.16 -49.17
CA ALA A 27 -55.41 133.75 -50.44
C ALA A 27 -56.14 134.55 -51.52
N ALA A 28 -55.47 135.56 -52.06
CA ALA A 28 -55.79 136.14 -53.36
C ALA A 28 -54.54 135.96 -54.22
N GLY A 29 -54.72 135.30 -55.36
CA GLY A 29 -53.64 134.81 -56.22
C GLY A 29 -52.68 135.91 -56.65
N GLY A 30 -51.39 135.58 -56.61
CA GLY A 30 -50.32 136.33 -57.24
C GLY A 30 -49.25 135.33 -57.65
N TRP A 31 -49.07 135.16 -58.95
CA TRP A 31 -47.99 134.38 -59.53
C TRP A 31 -46.63 134.87 -58.99
N PRO A 32 -45.67 134.00 -58.65
CA PRO A 32 -44.47 134.44 -57.94
C PRO A 32 -43.53 135.20 -58.88
N GLY A 33 -43.16 136.41 -58.47
CA GLY A 33 -42.08 137.17 -59.10
C GLY A 33 -40.70 136.53 -58.87
N PRO A 34 -39.64 137.06 -59.52
CA PRO A 34 -38.28 136.49 -59.55
C PRO A 34 -37.67 136.13 -58.17
N ASP A 35 -38.06 136.82 -57.10
CA ASP A 35 -37.52 136.64 -55.74
C ASP A 35 -38.05 135.38 -55.02
N GLY A 36 -39.23 134.86 -55.40
CA GLY A 36 -39.81 133.67 -54.76
C GLY A 36 -39.06 132.38 -55.09
N VAL A 37 -38.55 132.27 -56.32
CA VAL A 37 -37.81 131.09 -56.80
C VAL A 37 -36.42 131.02 -56.15
N GLN A 38 -35.75 132.16 -55.96
CA GLN A 38 -34.45 132.23 -55.29
C GLN A 38 -34.53 131.80 -53.82
N ARG A 39 -35.60 132.17 -53.12
CA ARG A 39 -35.80 131.78 -51.71
C ARG A 39 -36.05 130.28 -51.53
N ILE A 40 -36.77 129.65 -52.45
CA ILE A 40 -36.97 128.18 -52.44
C ILE A 40 -35.65 127.47 -52.69
N ALA A 41 -34.83 127.94 -53.65
CA ALA A 41 -33.51 127.36 -53.91
C ALA A 41 -32.56 127.49 -52.71
N PHE A 42 -32.58 128.63 -52.02
CA PHE A 42 -31.81 128.84 -50.78
C PHE A 42 -32.24 127.84 -49.68
N LEU A 43 -33.54 127.72 -49.40
CA LEU A 43 -34.07 126.79 -48.40
C LEU A 43 -33.80 125.32 -48.77
N ALA A 44 -33.85 124.96 -50.05
CA ALA A 44 -33.49 123.62 -50.52
C ALA A 44 -31.99 123.34 -50.31
N GLY A 45 -31.13 124.34 -50.55
CA GLY A 45 -29.70 124.24 -50.25
C GLY A 45 -29.39 124.21 -48.76
N GLU A 46 -30.22 124.85 -47.93
CA GLU A 46 -30.11 124.84 -46.47
C GLU A 46 -30.59 123.50 -45.88
N LEU A 47 -31.70 122.95 -46.39
CA LEU A 47 -32.18 121.62 -46.04
C LEU A 47 -31.19 120.53 -46.44
N ARG A 48 -30.54 120.65 -47.60
CA ARG A 48 -29.49 119.72 -48.03
C ARG A 48 -28.31 119.76 -47.06
N ARG A 49 -27.85 120.97 -46.69
CA ARG A 49 -26.81 121.16 -45.68
C ARG A 49 -27.19 120.63 -44.30
N ALA A 50 -28.44 120.78 -43.90
CA ALA A 50 -28.95 120.22 -42.66
C ALA A 50 -28.99 118.67 -42.69
N GLY A 51 -29.33 118.08 -43.84
CA GLY A 51 -29.26 116.65 -44.08
C GLY A 51 -27.82 116.11 -43.98
N ASP A 52 -26.88 116.75 -44.67
CA ASP A 52 -25.45 116.37 -44.61
C ASP A 52 -24.89 116.44 -43.17
N LEU A 53 -25.30 117.46 -42.41
CA LEU A 53 -24.93 117.62 -41.01
C LEU A 53 -25.58 116.55 -40.12
N HIS A 54 -26.84 116.19 -40.39
CA HIS A 54 -27.53 115.12 -39.67
C HIS A 54 -26.84 113.76 -39.90
N ASP A 55 -26.50 113.43 -41.13
CA ASP A 55 -25.79 112.20 -41.48
C ASP A 55 -24.41 112.14 -40.82
N HIS A 56 -23.69 113.27 -40.77
CA HIS A 56 -22.41 113.37 -40.07
C HIS A 56 -22.56 113.12 -38.56
N LEU A 57 -23.60 113.69 -37.92
CA LEU A 57 -23.88 113.45 -36.50
C LEU A 57 -24.28 112.01 -36.21
N LEU A 58 -25.05 111.36 -37.09
CA LEU A 58 -25.36 109.93 -36.97
C LEU A 58 -24.09 109.07 -37.09
N GLN A 59 -23.20 109.37 -38.03
CA GLN A 59 -21.91 108.69 -38.14
C GLN A 59 -21.03 108.91 -36.90
N ALA A 60 -20.99 110.14 -36.37
CA ALA A 60 -20.26 110.45 -35.15
C ALA A 60 -20.82 109.70 -33.94
N ARG A 61 -22.15 109.59 -33.82
CA ARG A 61 -22.81 108.82 -32.77
C ARG A 61 -22.51 107.33 -32.88
N LEU A 62 -22.60 106.75 -34.08
CA LEU A 62 -22.24 105.33 -34.31
C LEU A 62 -20.77 105.06 -33.99
N HIS A 63 -19.88 105.99 -34.30
CA HIS A 63 -18.47 105.88 -33.92
C HIS A 63 -18.31 105.90 -32.40
N HIS A 64 -19.01 106.80 -31.71
CA HIS A 64 -19.01 106.87 -30.25
C HIS A 64 -19.54 105.57 -29.61
N ASP A 65 -20.65 105.04 -30.10
CA ASP A 65 -21.24 103.79 -29.59
C ASP A 65 -20.25 102.61 -29.74
N ARG A 66 -19.57 102.51 -30.89
CA ARG A 66 -18.50 101.50 -31.09
C ARG A 66 -17.34 101.67 -30.11
N THR A 67 -16.96 102.90 -29.78
CA THR A 67 -15.92 103.14 -28.77
C THR A 67 -16.35 102.74 -27.37
N LEU A 68 -17.63 102.95 -27.02
CA LEU A 68 -18.19 102.51 -25.74
C LEU A 68 -18.23 100.97 -25.64
N ASP A 69 -18.68 100.27 -26.69
CA ASP A 69 -18.70 98.80 -26.73
C ASP A 69 -17.30 98.23 -26.56
N ARG A 70 -16.30 98.84 -27.21
CA ARG A 70 -14.90 98.42 -27.07
C ARG A 70 -14.38 98.61 -25.65
N MET A 71 -14.73 99.72 -24.99
CA MET A 71 -14.34 99.93 -23.58
C MET A 71 -15.03 98.95 -22.64
N ALA A 72 -16.31 98.61 -22.87
CA ALA A 72 -17.02 97.61 -22.09
C ALA A 72 -16.37 96.23 -22.21
N ALA A 73 -15.99 95.82 -23.43
CA ALA A 73 -15.26 94.57 -23.67
C ALA A 73 -13.91 94.54 -22.95
N MET A 74 -13.14 95.63 -22.97
CA MET A 74 -11.86 95.71 -22.25
C MET A 74 -12.03 95.55 -20.74
N ARG A 75 -13.05 96.19 -20.15
CA ARG A 75 -13.37 96.03 -18.71
C ARG A 75 -13.76 94.59 -18.37
N SER A 76 -14.54 93.93 -19.22
CA SER A 76 -14.92 92.52 -19.03
C SER A 76 -13.70 91.60 -19.03
N MET A 77 -12.75 91.81 -19.94
CA MET A 77 -11.51 91.03 -19.95
C MET A 77 -10.64 91.29 -18.71
N GLU A 78 -10.60 92.53 -18.22
CA GLU A 78 -9.86 92.89 -17.02
C GLU A 78 -10.41 92.17 -15.78
N HIS A 79 -11.74 92.14 -15.62
CA HIS A 79 -12.39 91.36 -14.56
C HIS A 79 -12.07 89.87 -14.65
N PHE A 80 -12.18 89.28 -15.84
CA PHE A 80 -11.84 87.87 -16.04
C PHE A 80 -10.39 87.55 -15.67
N ARG A 81 -9.45 88.43 -16.01
CA ARG A 81 -8.04 88.26 -15.65
C ARG A 81 -7.84 88.31 -14.13
N LEU A 82 -8.49 89.24 -13.44
CA LEU A 82 -8.42 89.33 -11.98
C LEU A 82 -9.00 88.09 -11.30
N ASP A 83 -10.11 87.54 -11.82
CA ASP A 83 -10.69 86.29 -11.33
C ASP A 83 -9.73 85.11 -11.53
N GLN A 84 -9.06 85.03 -12.68
CA GLN A 84 -8.03 84.02 -12.93
C GLN A 84 -6.83 84.16 -11.99
N ASP A 85 -6.36 85.38 -11.75
CA ASP A 85 -5.24 85.64 -10.85
C ASP A 85 -5.59 85.26 -9.40
N ALA A 86 -6.84 85.48 -8.98
CA ALA A 86 -7.36 85.05 -7.68
C ALA A 86 -7.40 83.52 -7.58
N GLU A 87 -7.88 82.82 -8.61
CA GLU A 87 -7.94 81.36 -8.63
C GLU A 87 -6.54 80.72 -8.66
N ILE A 88 -5.60 81.27 -9.44
CA ILE A 88 -4.21 80.83 -9.43
C ILE A 88 -3.59 81.00 -8.04
N SER A 89 -3.87 82.12 -7.38
CA SER A 89 -3.40 82.37 -6.01
C SER A 89 -3.98 81.36 -5.03
N ARG A 90 -5.28 81.07 -5.13
CA ARG A 90 -5.95 80.03 -4.33
C ARG A 90 -5.31 78.66 -4.56
N LEU A 91 -5.18 78.21 -5.80
CA LEU A 91 -4.59 76.92 -6.15
C LEU A 91 -3.15 76.82 -5.65
N ARG A 92 -2.34 77.88 -5.75
CA ARG A 92 -0.98 77.91 -5.18
C ARG A 92 -0.99 77.73 -3.66
N THR A 93 -1.90 78.41 -2.95
CA THR A 93 -2.04 78.22 -1.50
C THR A 93 -2.53 76.82 -1.13
N GLU A 94 -3.41 76.23 -1.94
CA GLU A 94 -3.93 74.88 -1.73
C GLU A 94 -2.83 73.83 -1.93
N ILE A 95 -2.06 73.92 -3.02
CA ILE A 95 -0.90 73.07 -3.30
C ILE A 95 0.16 73.20 -2.18
N SER A 96 0.38 74.41 -1.67
CA SER A 96 1.32 74.63 -0.57
C SER A 96 0.80 74.11 0.78
N ARG A 97 -0.53 74.04 0.95
CA ARG A 97 -1.19 73.52 2.16
C ARG A 97 -1.35 72.01 2.15
N THR A 98 -1.41 71.36 0.98
CA THR A 98 -1.32 69.89 0.89
C THR A 98 0.12 69.48 1.21
N PRO A 99 0.39 69.02 2.42
CA PRO A 99 1.75 68.76 2.82
C PRO A 99 2.14 67.35 2.37
N GLN A 100 3.43 67.15 2.09
CA GLN A 100 4.09 65.84 1.94
C GLN A 100 3.89 64.88 3.15
N ILE A 101 3.10 65.26 4.16
CA ILE A 101 2.78 64.54 5.40
C ILE A 101 2.10 63.18 5.13
N GLY A 102 1.31 63.05 4.05
CA GLY A 102 0.81 61.74 3.63
C GLY A 102 1.89 60.86 2.98
N GLY A 103 2.86 61.47 2.29
CA GLY A 103 3.91 60.78 1.55
C GLY A 103 4.92 60.10 2.47
N SER A 104 5.39 60.77 3.53
CA SER A 104 6.35 60.18 4.47
C SER A 104 5.76 59.04 5.29
N GLN A 105 4.53 59.19 5.77
CA GLN A 105 3.85 58.13 6.53
C GLN A 105 3.55 56.90 5.66
N LEU A 106 3.11 57.11 4.42
CA LEU A 106 2.95 56.01 3.45
C LEU A 106 4.29 55.38 3.09
N GLN A 107 5.36 56.17 2.97
CA GLN A 107 6.69 55.67 2.67
C GLN A 107 7.28 54.84 3.83
N ASP A 108 7.03 55.23 5.08
CA ASP A 108 7.41 54.45 6.25
C ASP A 108 6.57 53.16 6.38
N GLN A 109 5.27 53.23 6.09
CA GLN A 109 4.42 52.04 6.01
C GLN A 109 4.87 51.08 4.91
N LEU A 110 5.21 51.59 3.73
CA LEU A 110 5.74 50.78 2.62
C LEU A 110 7.08 50.14 2.98
N ARG A 111 7.96 50.85 3.70
CA ARG A 111 9.23 50.30 4.21
C ARG A 111 8.99 49.18 5.23
N LEU A 112 8.08 49.40 6.19
CA LEU A 112 7.71 48.37 7.16
C LEU A 112 7.13 47.14 6.45
N GLN A 113 6.18 47.31 5.54
CA GLN A 113 5.62 46.23 4.74
C GLN A 113 6.69 45.52 3.90
N ALA A 114 7.64 46.24 3.31
CA ALA A 114 8.74 45.63 2.56
C ALA A 114 9.61 44.74 3.47
N THR A 115 9.91 45.18 4.69
CA THR A 115 10.66 44.36 5.65
C THR A 115 9.88 43.14 6.15
N GLU A 116 8.56 43.25 6.32
CA GLU A 116 7.69 42.12 6.66
C GLU A 116 7.61 41.11 5.51
N ILE A 117 7.49 41.58 4.27
CA ILE A 117 7.55 40.74 3.06
C ILE A 117 8.90 40.04 2.96
N GLU A 118 10.01 40.73 3.21
CA GLU A 118 11.34 40.11 3.18
C GLU A 118 11.50 39.05 4.28
N ASN A 119 11.00 39.32 5.50
CA ASN A 119 11.03 38.37 6.60
C ASN A 119 10.16 37.13 6.31
N THR A 120 8.93 37.33 5.83
CA THR A 120 8.05 36.22 5.45
C THR A 120 8.63 35.41 4.30
N ASN A 121 9.22 36.04 3.29
CA ASN A 121 9.94 35.35 2.21
C ASN A 121 11.13 34.54 2.74
N ARG A 122 11.91 35.09 3.68
CA ARG A 122 13.01 34.35 4.32
C ARG A 122 12.49 33.14 5.08
N ARG A 123 11.42 33.29 5.86
CA ARG A 123 10.80 32.18 6.60
C ARG A 123 10.23 31.12 5.66
N LEU A 124 9.57 31.53 4.57
CA LEU A 124 9.05 30.64 3.54
C LEU A 124 10.19 29.85 2.88
N SER A 125 11.30 30.51 2.54
CA SER A 125 12.48 29.85 1.95
C SER A 125 13.14 28.85 2.90
N ILE A 126 13.13 29.11 4.22
CA ILE A 126 13.59 28.13 5.22
C ILE A 126 12.62 26.94 5.27
N ALA A 127 11.31 27.21 5.40
CA ALA A 127 10.30 26.16 5.46
C ALA A 127 10.28 25.28 4.20
N GLN A 128 10.50 25.83 3.01
CA GLN A 128 10.62 25.07 1.76
C GLN A 128 11.83 24.13 1.76
N ARG A 129 12.96 24.58 2.32
CA ARG A 129 14.16 23.73 2.46
C ARG A 129 13.95 22.62 3.49
N GLU A 130 13.34 22.95 4.63
CA GLU A 130 12.98 21.95 5.64
C GLU A 130 11.98 20.92 5.09
N PHE A 131 10.97 21.37 4.33
CA PHE A 131 10.03 20.48 3.67
C PHE A 131 10.73 19.54 2.68
N SER A 132 11.66 20.05 1.88
CA SER A 132 12.42 19.22 0.93
C SER A 132 13.26 18.17 1.67
N LEU A 133 13.91 18.55 2.78
CA LEU A 133 14.69 17.63 3.61
C LEU A 133 13.80 16.53 4.22
N VAL A 134 12.65 16.90 4.77
CA VAL A 134 11.70 15.92 5.34
C VAL A 134 11.14 15.01 4.26
N ASP A 135 10.88 15.53 3.06
CA ASP A 135 10.40 14.72 1.94
C ASP A 135 11.46 13.74 1.45
N ASP A 136 12.73 14.12 1.43
CA ASP A 136 13.84 13.21 1.13
C ASP A 136 14.01 12.14 2.22
N GLN A 137 13.91 12.51 3.49
CA GLN A 137 13.91 11.56 4.61
C GLN A 137 12.73 10.59 4.54
N ARG A 138 11.54 11.07 4.15
CA ARG A 138 10.36 10.25 3.96
C ARG A 138 10.58 9.22 2.86
N ARG A 139 11.10 9.63 1.70
CA ARG A 139 11.41 8.70 0.59
C ARG A 139 12.44 7.65 0.99
N GLU A 140 13.47 8.05 1.74
CA GLU A 140 14.47 7.12 2.26
C GLU A 140 13.85 6.09 3.22
N LEU A 141 12.99 6.54 4.14
CA LEU A 141 12.27 5.63 5.04
C LEU A 141 11.29 4.72 4.29
N GLU A 142 10.59 5.24 3.27
CA GLU A 142 9.72 4.43 2.40
C GLU A 142 10.53 3.34 1.68
N HIS A 143 11.72 3.66 1.18
CA HIS A 143 12.61 2.68 0.55
C HIS A 143 13.17 1.65 1.54
N GLN A 144 13.61 2.06 2.72
CA GLN A 144 14.07 1.14 3.77
C GLN A 144 12.96 0.20 4.23
N LEU A 145 11.73 0.70 4.29
CA LEU A 145 10.56 -0.10 4.65
C LEU A 145 10.20 -1.10 3.55
N GLU A 146 10.34 -0.74 2.27
CA GLU A 146 10.21 -1.67 1.15
C GLU A 146 11.24 -2.81 1.22
N LEU A 147 12.53 -2.48 1.43
CA LEU A 147 13.58 -3.48 1.61
C LEU A 147 13.31 -4.39 2.81
N ALA A 148 12.86 -3.83 3.94
CA ALA A 148 12.51 -4.63 5.11
C ALA A 148 11.32 -5.58 4.84
N TYR A 149 10.36 -5.19 4.00
CA TYR A 149 9.28 -6.08 3.58
C TYR A 149 9.78 -7.22 2.70
N GLU A 150 10.68 -6.94 1.76
CA GLU A 150 11.33 -7.98 0.95
C GLU A 150 12.10 -8.97 1.81
N ASP A 151 12.92 -8.49 2.76
CA ASP A 151 13.65 -9.33 3.71
C ASP A 151 12.72 -10.23 4.54
N VAL A 152 11.58 -9.70 4.99
CA VAL A 152 10.59 -10.47 5.77
C VAL A 152 9.94 -11.55 4.91
N GLU A 153 9.61 -11.25 3.65
CA GLU A 153 9.02 -12.24 2.75
C GLU A 153 10.03 -13.35 2.39
N ASP A 154 11.30 -12.99 2.18
CA ASP A 154 12.39 -13.94 1.97
C ASP A 154 12.59 -14.86 3.18
N LEU A 155 12.62 -14.29 4.39
CA LEU A 155 12.71 -15.07 5.63
C LEU A 155 11.50 -15.99 5.81
N ARG A 156 10.30 -15.53 5.45
CA ARG A 156 9.09 -16.36 5.48
C ARG A 156 9.18 -17.53 4.50
N GLY A 157 9.72 -17.29 3.30
CA GLY A 157 10.03 -18.33 2.34
C GLY A 157 11.01 -19.37 2.88
N GLN A 158 12.09 -18.92 3.54
CA GLN A 158 13.07 -19.80 4.19
C GLN A 158 12.46 -20.63 5.32
N VAL A 159 11.63 -20.02 6.17
CA VAL A 159 10.92 -20.74 7.25
C VAL A 159 10.04 -21.84 6.66
N SER A 160 9.26 -21.53 5.61
CA SER A 160 8.42 -22.53 4.94
C SER A 160 9.24 -23.68 4.34
N ALA A 161 10.41 -23.39 3.76
CA ALA A 161 11.31 -24.41 3.26
C ALA A 161 11.84 -25.33 4.38
N PHE A 162 12.26 -24.74 5.51
CA PHE A 162 12.71 -25.51 6.68
C PHE A 162 11.60 -26.35 7.30
N GLU A 163 10.36 -25.85 7.35
CA GLU A 163 9.21 -26.64 7.81
C GLU A 163 9.02 -27.88 6.94
N HIS A 164 9.09 -27.74 5.61
CA HIS A 164 9.00 -28.87 4.69
C HIS A 164 10.15 -29.87 4.83
N GLU A 165 11.38 -29.39 5.04
CA GLU A 165 12.52 -30.28 5.32
C GLU A 165 12.36 -31.03 6.64
N LEU A 166 11.84 -30.36 7.67
CA LEU A 166 11.59 -30.95 8.98
C LEU A 166 10.50 -32.02 8.91
N ASP A 167 9.42 -31.78 8.16
CA ASP A 167 8.37 -32.77 7.94
C ASP A 167 8.89 -33.99 7.17
N ARG A 168 9.69 -33.80 6.11
CA ARG A 168 10.36 -34.92 5.42
C ARG A 168 11.26 -35.72 6.37
N ALA A 169 12.04 -35.05 7.20
CA ALA A 169 12.90 -35.72 8.18
C ALA A 169 12.08 -36.52 9.21
N ARG A 170 10.90 -36.04 9.62
CA ARG A 170 9.98 -36.79 10.49
C ARG A 170 9.42 -38.03 9.82
N ASP A 171 9.02 -37.92 8.55
CA ASP A 171 8.52 -39.04 7.76
C ASP A 171 9.62 -40.10 7.58
N ASP A 172 10.85 -39.66 7.27
CA ASP A 172 12.01 -40.54 7.14
C ASP A 172 12.30 -41.27 8.47
N ILE A 173 12.32 -40.56 9.60
CA ILE A 173 12.51 -41.17 10.93
C ILE A 173 11.43 -42.22 11.20
N SER A 174 10.16 -41.91 10.90
CA SER A 174 9.05 -42.85 11.09
C SER A 174 9.21 -44.11 10.23
N SER A 175 9.66 -43.93 8.98
CA SER A 175 9.99 -45.03 8.06
C SER A 175 11.13 -45.90 8.58
N TYR A 176 12.21 -45.28 9.08
CA TYR A 176 13.34 -46.01 9.66
C TYR A 176 12.95 -46.76 10.93
N GLN A 177 12.10 -46.19 11.78
CA GLN A 177 11.58 -46.87 12.97
C GLN A 177 10.77 -48.11 12.59
N GLY A 178 9.85 -48.01 11.62
CA GLY A 178 9.10 -49.16 11.13
C GLY A 178 10.00 -50.23 10.51
N SER A 179 11.03 -49.81 9.76
CA SER A 179 12.04 -50.73 9.21
C SER A 179 12.83 -51.45 10.30
N PHE A 180 13.24 -50.73 11.34
CA PHE A 180 13.95 -51.30 12.48
C PHE A 180 13.10 -52.29 13.27
N GLU A 181 11.82 -51.97 13.51
CA GLU A 181 10.87 -52.88 14.16
C GLU A 181 10.68 -54.15 13.33
N SER A 182 10.52 -54.02 12.00
CA SER A 182 10.43 -55.17 11.09
C SER A 182 11.67 -56.07 11.14
N VAL A 183 12.87 -55.48 11.11
CA VAL A 183 14.14 -56.23 11.22
C VAL A 183 14.25 -56.90 12.59
N ARG A 184 13.88 -56.21 13.67
CA ARG A 184 13.88 -56.78 15.01
C ARG A 184 12.93 -57.98 15.11
N ASP A 185 11.72 -57.87 14.57
CA ASP A 185 10.74 -58.96 14.55
C ASP A 185 11.19 -60.14 13.68
N ALA A 186 11.85 -59.86 12.55
CA ALA A 186 12.48 -60.89 11.74
C ALA A 186 13.61 -61.60 12.49
N LEU A 187 14.44 -60.86 13.22
CA LEU A 187 15.52 -61.40 14.03
C LEU A 187 14.97 -62.27 15.18
N SER A 188 13.98 -61.80 15.94
CA SER A 188 13.36 -62.58 17.01
C SER A 188 12.70 -63.86 16.49
N ARG A 189 12.08 -63.82 15.31
CA ARG A 189 11.55 -65.03 14.66
C ARG A 189 12.67 -66.00 14.29
N SER A 190 13.76 -65.50 13.72
CA SER A 190 14.94 -66.30 13.38
C SER A 190 15.57 -66.94 14.61
N GLU A 191 15.73 -66.20 15.71
CA GLU A 191 16.24 -66.72 16.99
C GLU A 191 15.36 -67.84 17.54
N ALA A 192 14.04 -67.65 17.54
CA ALA A 192 13.10 -68.68 17.97
C ALA A 192 13.18 -69.94 17.09
N GLU A 193 13.38 -69.76 15.78
CA GLU A 193 13.55 -70.87 14.84
C GLU A 193 14.86 -71.64 15.06
N VAL A 194 15.95 -70.93 15.38
CA VAL A 194 17.24 -71.55 15.74
C VAL A 194 17.09 -72.37 17.03
N LEU A 195 16.40 -71.83 18.04
CA LEU A 195 16.14 -72.56 19.29
C LEU A 195 15.31 -73.83 19.06
N ARG A 196 14.26 -73.76 18.21
CA ARG A 196 13.48 -74.95 17.82
C ARG A 196 14.34 -75.98 17.12
N SER A 197 15.13 -75.58 16.11
CA SER A 197 16.03 -76.51 15.42
C SER A 197 17.05 -77.16 16.34
N ARG A 198 17.51 -76.45 17.38
CA ARG A 198 18.40 -77.03 18.38
C ARG A 198 17.70 -78.10 19.23
N ALA A 199 16.46 -77.83 19.66
CA ALA A 199 15.65 -78.81 20.37
C ALA A 199 15.37 -80.05 19.51
N ASP A 200 15.07 -79.87 18.22
CA ASP A 200 14.85 -80.98 17.28
C ASP A 200 16.12 -81.83 17.10
N LEU A 201 17.30 -81.19 17.04
CA LEU A 201 18.60 -81.88 16.98
C LEU A 201 18.89 -82.66 18.27
N ASP A 202 18.59 -82.08 19.44
CA ASP A 202 18.76 -82.75 20.74
C ASP A 202 17.83 -83.97 20.84
N GLN A 203 16.58 -83.86 20.40
CA GLN A 203 15.64 -84.99 20.30
C GLN A 203 16.16 -86.08 19.34
N LEU A 204 16.67 -85.70 18.17
CA LEU A 204 17.25 -86.65 17.23
C LEU A 204 18.46 -87.38 17.82
N ALA A 205 19.31 -86.67 18.58
CA ALA A 205 20.45 -87.26 19.27
C ALA A 205 19.98 -88.28 20.33
N GLN A 206 18.92 -87.98 21.06
CA GLN A 206 18.31 -88.90 22.02
C GLN A 206 17.76 -90.16 21.34
N ILE A 207 16.96 -90.00 20.28
CA ILE A 207 16.42 -91.14 19.51
C ILE A 207 17.55 -92.04 18.99
N ARG A 208 18.65 -91.46 18.50
CA ARG A 208 19.83 -92.24 18.07
C ARG A 208 20.45 -93.03 19.21
N SER A 209 20.64 -92.40 20.38
CA SER A 209 21.17 -93.07 21.56
C SER A 209 20.29 -94.24 22.01
N ASP A 210 18.96 -94.05 22.01
CA ASP A 210 18.00 -95.09 22.38
C ASP A 210 18.01 -96.24 21.36
N ARG A 211 18.08 -95.92 20.06
CA ARG A 211 18.23 -96.91 18.98
C ARG A 211 19.50 -97.74 19.13
N ASP A 212 20.64 -97.11 19.41
CA ASP A 212 21.92 -97.80 19.55
C ASP A 212 21.95 -98.66 20.82
N SER A 213 21.32 -98.21 21.91
CA SER A 213 21.12 -99.00 23.13
C SER A 213 20.22 -100.22 22.88
N ALA A 214 19.11 -100.05 22.16
CA ALA A 214 18.24 -101.14 21.75
C ALA A 214 18.96 -102.14 20.85
N ALA A 215 19.78 -101.67 19.90
CA ALA A 215 20.60 -102.51 19.03
C ALA A 215 21.63 -103.33 19.80
N ALA A 216 22.33 -102.72 20.75
CA ALA A 216 23.26 -103.43 21.63
C ALA A 216 22.53 -104.48 22.49
N GLY A 217 21.34 -104.16 22.99
CA GLY A 217 20.48 -105.09 23.74
C GLY A 217 20.04 -106.30 22.90
N ALA A 218 19.56 -106.05 21.68
CA ALA A 218 19.17 -107.10 20.74
C ALA A 218 20.34 -108.03 20.38
N ALA A 219 21.54 -107.47 20.11
CA ALA A 219 22.74 -108.26 19.83
C ALA A 219 23.15 -109.16 21.01
N ARG A 220 23.02 -108.67 22.26
CA ARG A 220 23.27 -109.48 23.47
C ARG A 220 22.28 -110.62 23.61
N LEU A 221 20.99 -110.36 23.37
CA LEU A 221 19.95 -111.41 23.40
C LEU A 221 20.18 -112.46 22.32
N GLU A 222 20.61 -112.05 21.13
CA GLU A 222 20.96 -112.97 20.03
C GLU A 222 22.15 -113.86 20.40
N SER A 223 23.22 -113.29 20.96
CA SER A 223 24.36 -114.06 21.47
C SER A 223 23.97 -115.03 22.60
N ASN A 224 23.12 -114.60 23.53
CA ASN A 224 22.63 -115.46 24.61
C ASN A 224 21.74 -116.60 24.09
N LEU A 225 20.89 -116.33 23.11
CA LEU A 225 20.10 -117.36 22.44
C LEU A 225 20.99 -118.37 21.73
N GLN A 226 22.00 -117.90 21.00
CA GLN A 226 22.95 -118.77 20.32
C GLN A 226 23.66 -119.69 21.33
N ARG A 227 24.19 -119.14 22.43
CA ARG A 227 24.79 -119.92 23.52
C ARG A 227 23.82 -120.94 24.12
N ALA A 228 22.60 -120.52 24.45
CA ALA A 228 21.59 -121.43 25.02
C ALA A 228 21.20 -122.56 24.04
N THR A 229 21.14 -122.28 22.74
CA THR A 229 20.87 -123.31 21.73
C THR A 229 22.03 -124.29 21.58
N GLU A 230 23.27 -123.82 21.67
CA GLU A 230 24.47 -124.66 21.66
C GLU A 230 24.54 -125.54 22.91
N GLU A 231 24.29 -124.97 24.10
CA GLU A 231 24.19 -125.72 25.37
C GLU A 231 23.10 -126.81 25.31
N LEU A 232 21.94 -126.50 24.73
CA LEU A 232 20.87 -127.48 24.55
C LEU A 232 21.25 -128.60 23.56
N GLN A 233 21.97 -128.27 22.48
CA GLN A 233 22.48 -129.29 21.55
C GLN A 233 23.50 -130.20 22.24
N GLN A 234 24.43 -129.63 23.01
CA GLN A 234 25.41 -130.38 23.79
C GLN A 234 24.74 -131.30 24.83
N ALA A 235 23.76 -130.80 25.58
CA ALA A 235 22.99 -131.58 26.54
C ALA A 235 22.20 -132.73 25.88
N ARG A 236 21.75 -132.55 24.63
CA ARG A 236 21.08 -133.59 23.84
C ARG A 236 22.04 -134.65 23.31
N SER A 237 23.31 -134.30 23.08
CA SER A 237 24.36 -135.20 22.59
C SER A 237 25.10 -135.96 23.70
N ALA A 238 24.94 -135.55 24.96
CA ALA A 238 25.53 -136.23 26.11
C ALA A 238 24.76 -137.53 26.48
N PRO A 239 25.45 -138.62 26.88
CA PRO A 239 24.79 -139.86 27.31
C PRO A 239 23.97 -139.65 28.60
N PRO A 240 22.83 -140.34 28.78
CA PRO A 240 21.98 -140.14 29.96
C PRO A 240 22.65 -140.77 31.20
N VAL A 241 23.30 -139.94 32.02
CA VAL A 241 23.95 -140.38 33.27
C VAL A 241 23.09 -140.07 34.51
N SER A 242 21.94 -139.39 34.37
CA SER A 242 21.08 -138.98 35.50
C SER A 242 19.59 -138.91 35.14
N ASP A 243 18.71 -139.33 36.07
CA ASP A 243 17.24 -139.24 35.99
C ASP A 243 16.72 -137.78 35.94
N GLN A 244 17.57 -136.78 36.19
CA GLN A 244 17.25 -135.35 36.11
C GLN A 244 17.39 -134.73 34.69
N ALA A 245 18.02 -135.44 33.75
CA ALA A 245 18.23 -134.99 32.37
C ALA A 245 16.95 -134.52 31.62
N PRO A 246 15.78 -135.20 31.72
CA PRO A 246 14.56 -134.74 31.05
C PRO A 246 14.00 -133.43 31.64
N SER A 247 14.09 -133.21 32.95
CA SER A 247 13.66 -131.95 33.57
C SER A 247 14.55 -130.77 33.19
N GLU A 248 15.86 -130.97 33.10
CA GLU A 248 16.82 -129.94 32.69
C GLU A 248 16.68 -129.56 31.21
N LEU A 249 16.46 -130.54 30.32
CA LEU A 249 16.12 -130.30 28.91
C LEU A 249 14.82 -129.51 28.74
N THR A 250 13.84 -129.77 29.59
CA THR A 250 12.55 -129.05 29.57
C THR A 250 12.70 -127.62 30.09
N GLY A 251 13.51 -127.41 31.13
CA GLY A 251 13.89 -126.08 31.64
C GLY A 251 14.74 -125.25 30.66
N ALA A 252 15.68 -125.88 29.96
CA ALA A 252 16.47 -125.23 28.92
C ALA A 252 15.60 -124.85 27.71
N ARG A 253 14.63 -125.71 27.32
CA ARG A 253 13.64 -125.38 26.28
C ARG A 253 12.76 -124.20 26.66
N SER A 254 12.29 -124.11 27.92
CA SER A 254 11.48 -122.98 28.36
C SER A 254 12.32 -121.69 28.46
N ALA A 255 13.59 -121.78 28.87
CA ALA A 255 14.52 -120.65 28.85
C ALA A 255 14.78 -120.13 27.44
N ILE A 256 15.02 -121.01 26.45
CA ILE A 256 15.14 -120.63 25.04
C ILE A 256 13.85 -120.01 24.52
N SER A 257 12.69 -120.57 24.84
CA SER A 257 11.39 -120.00 24.44
C SER A 257 11.19 -118.59 25.00
N ASN A 258 11.54 -118.38 26.27
CA ASN A 258 11.46 -117.06 26.91
C ASN A 258 12.46 -116.09 26.28
N LEU A 259 13.73 -116.48 26.09
CA LEU A 259 14.73 -115.67 25.41
C LEU A 259 14.31 -115.32 23.97
N THR A 260 13.67 -116.24 23.26
CA THR A 260 13.16 -116.02 21.89
C THR A 260 12.07 -114.96 21.89
N ARG A 261 11.11 -115.07 22.82
CA ARG A 261 10.05 -114.07 22.99
C ARG A 261 10.61 -112.69 23.35
N THR A 262 11.62 -112.66 24.21
CA THR A 262 12.28 -111.41 24.64
C THR A 262 13.08 -110.78 23.49
N ARG A 263 13.78 -111.59 22.68
CA ARG A 263 14.45 -111.15 21.45
C ARG A 263 13.44 -110.56 20.48
N ASP A 264 12.34 -111.25 20.22
CA ASP A 264 11.35 -110.80 19.24
C ASP A 264 10.69 -109.48 19.67
N SER A 265 10.43 -109.31 20.98
CA SER A 265 10.03 -108.02 21.56
C SER A 265 11.09 -106.93 21.33
N SER A 266 12.36 -107.20 21.69
CA SER A 266 13.45 -106.22 21.51
C SER A 266 13.68 -105.84 20.04
N ARG A 267 13.40 -106.76 19.11
CA ARG A 267 13.49 -106.51 17.67
C ARG A 267 12.35 -105.61 17.19
N ALA A 268 11.15 -105.77 17.75
CA ALA A 268 10.03 -104.87 17.49
C ALA A 268 10.30 -103.46 18.04
N ASP A 269 10.88 -103.35 19.23
CA ASP A 269 11.26 -102.07 19.84
C ASP A 269 12.33 -101.36 18.99
N LEU A 270 13.31 -102.10 18.48
CA LEU A 270 14.36 -101.57 17.60
C LEU A 270 13.79 -101.09 16.25
N GLU A 271 12.84 -101.83 15.68
CA GLU A 271 12.17 -101.42 14.46
C GLU A 271 11.35 -100.14 14.66
N THR A 272 10.67 -100.01 15.80
CA THR A 272 9.95 -98.79 16.18
C THR A 272 10.92 -97.61 16.29
N ALA A 273 12.04 -97.76 17.00
CA ALA A 273 13.06 -96.72 17.11
C ALA A 273 13.69 -96.33 15.74
N ARG A 274 13.78 -97.27 14.80
CA ARG A 274 14.23 -96.98 13.42
C ARG A 274 13.20 -96.17 12.65
N GLN A 275 11.91 -96.49 12.77
CA GLN A 275 10.84 -95.72 12.14
C GLN A 275 10.77 -94.30 12.70
N ASP A 276 10.91 -94.15 14.02
CA ASP A 276 10.94 -92.84 14.67
C ASP A 276 12.13 -92.01 14.18
N LEU A 277 13.33 -92.59 14.12
CA LEU A 277 14.52 -91.93 13.59
C LEU A 277 14.34 -91.50 12.13
N SER A 278 13.74 -92.37 11.30
CA SER A 278 13.47 -92.07 9.90
C SER A 278 12.47 -90.93 9.74
N SER A 279 11.43 -90.90 10.57
CA SER A 279 10.39 -89.87 10.57
C SER A 279 10.96 -88.52 11.00
N SER A 280 11.72 -88.48 12.10
CA SER A 280 12.39 -87.26 12.57
C SER A 280 13.45 -86.75 11.58
N GLN A 281 14.15 -87.64 10.85
CA GLN A 281 15.06 -87.22 9.77
C GLN A 281 14.30 -86.60 8.59
N ALA A 282 13.16 -87.16 8.20
CA ALA A 282 12.32 -86.59 7.15
C ALA A 282 11.82 -85.19 7.54
N ASP A 283 11.32 -85.02 8.76
CA ASP A 283 10.88 -83.71 9.27
C ASP A 283 12.02 -82.67 9.32
N LEU A 284 13.23 -83.08 9.72
CA LEU A 284 14.41 -82.20 9.66
C LEU A 284 14.80 -81.82 8.23
N THR A 285 14.65 -82.73 7.26
CA THR A 285 14.92 -82.40 5.86
C THR A 285 13.87 -81.43 5.29
N VAL A 286 12.60 -81.59 5.65
CA VAL A 286 11.50 -80.71 5.23
C VAL A 286 11.64 -79.32 5.84
N THR A 287 11.98 -79.22 7.13
CA THR A 287 12.27 -77.93 7.77
C THR A 287 13.49 -77.25 7.16
N ARG A 288 14.54 -78.00 6.81
CA ARG A 288 15.74 -77.48 6.16
C ARG A 288 15.50 -77.00 4.72
N THR A 289 14.71 -77.70 3.92
CA THR A 289 14.37 -77.26 2.55
C THR A 289 13.40 -76.08 2.55
N SER A 290 12.44 -76.07 3.48
CA SER A 290 11.55 -74.92 3.68
C SER A 290 12.33 -73.66 4.08
N ARG A 291 13.40 -73.82 4.86
CA ARG A 291 14.35 -72.74 5.21
C ARG A 291 15.05 -72.08 4.01
N HIS A 292 15.34 -72.85 2.96
CA HIS A 292 16.04 -72.34 1.77
C HIS A 292 15.13 -71.67 0.74
N LEU A 293 13.81 -71.79 0.90
CA LEU A 293 12.83 -71.17 0.00
C LEU A 293 12.35 -69.78 0.46
N TRP A 294 12.72 -69.37 1.67
CA TRP A 294 12.29 -68.10 2.28
C TRP A 294 13.45 -67.12 2.58
N LEU A 295 14.67 -67.44 2.13
CA LEU A 295 15.84 -66.56 2.07
C LEU A 295 16.14 -66.19 0.62
#